data_AF-A0A0C4EG86-F1
#
_entry.id   AF-A0A0C4EG86-F1
#
_cell.length_a   1.000
_cell.length_b   1.000
_cell.length_c   1.000
_cell.angle_alpha   90.00
_cell.angle_beta   90.00
_cell.angle_gamma   90.00
#
_symmetry.space_group_name_H-M   'P 1'
#
loop_
_entity.id
_entity.type
_entity.pdbx_description
1 polymer ?
#
loop_
_entity_poly.entity_id
_entity_poly.type
_entity_poly.pdbx_seq_one_letter_code
_entity_poly.pdbx_strand_id
1 'polypeptide(L)'
;MSNILQVSTAWVQNRLLNRHDAFEFNQSTIALTLLALILLPLVANLFVGAGAKATKVPLINPPGLFQLTTQKRFEFVRNGSELLREGRRRFPGKPFRLITNVNAVTVLPPNRAKEVNDLPTLSFRKAVSSEVPLGLTGFGFYRLLEHPTEMVQKVITKHLTKRLNTVTKPLALETSFAVTKILGNKPNWFEVTIQAAALDIVARLSSRVFLGPDVCRDEKWLGITKSYTIVQNQGIYTMRLFPKFFRPIVYLFDPSCRKTRQLYYQARDIIEPVVAKRRKE
;
A
#
# COMPACT_ATOMS: atom_id res chain seq x y z
N MET A 1 -34.27 25.38 -50.89
CA MET A 1 -33.73 24.22 -51.62
C MET A 1 -32.28 24.07 -51.25
N SER A 2 -31.96 22.96 -50.60
CA SER A 2 -30.69 22.57 -50.02
C SER A 2 -29.68 22.14 -51.07
N ASN A 3 -28.44 22.61 -50.98
CA ASN A 3 -27.29 21.92 -51.57
C ASN A 3 -26.25 21.69 -50.49
N ILE A 4 -26.27 20.47 -49.96
CA ILE A 4 -25.30 19.94 -49.01
C ILE A 4 -24.07 19.53 -49.83
N LEU A 5 -22.91 20.06 -49.47
CA LEU A 5 -21.61 19.65 -50.01
C LEU A 5 -21.38 18.16 -49.68
N GLN A 6 -21.43 17.29 -50.70
CA GLN A 6 -20.93 15.92 -50.58
C GLN A 6 -19.40 15.96 -50.50
N VAL A 7 -18.87 15.92 -49.28
CA VAL A 7 -17.44 15.67 -49.05
C VAL A 7 -17.19 14.19 -49.32
N SER A 8 -16.38 13.90 -50.35
CA SER A 8 -16.00 12.55 -50.73
C SER A 8 -15.26 11.83 -49.60
N THR A 9 -15.83 10.74 -49.10
CA THR A 9 -15.22 9.83 -48.12
C THR A 9 -14.18 8.88 -48.73
N ALA A 10 -13.95 8.96 -50.04
CA ALA A 10 -13.05 8.07 -50.77
C ALA A 10 -11.60 8.15 -50.27
N TRP A 11 -11.16 9.30 -49.77
CA TRP A 11 -9.82 9.46 -49.19
C TRP A 11 -9.65 8.72 -47.84
N VAL A 12 -10.71 8.63 -47.03
CA VAL A 12 -10.66 7.91 -45.74
C VAL A 12 -10.68 6.39 -45.98
N GLN A 13 -11.48 5.92 -46.94
CA GLN A 13 -11.52 4.50 -47.30
C GLN A 13 -10.21 4.02 -47.95
N ASN A 14 -9.62 4.77 -48.88
CA ASN A 14 -8.35 4.36 -49.51
C ASN A 14 -7.17 4.33 -48.53
N ARG A 15 -7.16 5.18 -47.49
CA ARG A 15 -6.05 5.23 -46.53
C ARG A 15 -6.15 4.17 -45.42
N LEU A 16 -7.37 3.68 -45.13
CA LEU A 16 -7.61 2.61 -44.16
C LEU A 16 -7.58 1.23 -44.82
N LEU A 17 -8.04 1.08 -46.06
CA LEU A 17 -8.08 -0.21 -46.77
C LEU A 17 -6.75 -0.57 -47.46
N ASN A 18 -5.93 0.38 -47.93
CA ASN A 18 -4.58 0.08 -48.43
C ASN A 18 -3.52 -0.09 -47.32
N ARG A 19 -3.94 -0.32 -46.07
CA ARG A 19 -3.04 -0.65 -44.95
C ARG A 19 -3.10 -2.13 -44.55
N HIS A 20 -3.68 -3.00 -45.37
CA HIS A 20 -3.60 -4.45 -45.14
C HIS A 20 -2.15 -4.97 -45.28
N ASP A 21 -1.29 -4.30 -46.06
CA ASP A 21 0.12 -4.70 -46.24
C ASP A 21 1.05 -4.18 -45.13
N ALA A 22 0.57 -3.30 -44.23
CA ALA A 22 1.41 -2.69 -43.19
C ALA A 22 1.69 -3.62 -42.00
N PHE A 23 1.05 -4.80 -41.97
CA PHE A 23 1.22 -5.80 -40.92
C PHE A 23 1.22 -7.23 -41.48
N GLU A 24 1.89 -7.46 -42.61
CA GLU A 24 2.33 -8.82 -42.95
C GLU A 24 3.46 -9.22 -42.00
N PHE A 25 3.09 -9.67 -40.80
CA PHE A 25 4.05 -10.29 -39.91
C PHE A 25 4.50 -11.61 -40.55
N ASN A 26 5.74 -11.62 -41.05
CA ASN A 26 6.41 -12.85 -41.48
C ASN A 26 6.18 -13.94 -40.41
N GLN A 27 5.78 -15.16 -40.81
CA GLN A 27 5.56 -16.28 -39.89
C GLN A 27 6.74 -16.50 -38.94
N SER A 28 7.96 -16.19 -39.40
CA SER A 28 9.19 -16.22 -38.59
C SER A 28 9.19 -15.14 -37.50
N THR A 29 8.70 -13.94 -37.79
CA THR A 29 8.54 -12.85 -36.81
C THR A 29 7.45 -13.18 -35.79
N ILE A 30 6.33 -13.77 -36.23
CA ILE A 30 5.28 -14.26 -35.33
C ILE A 30 5.85 -15.38 -34.45
N ALA A 31 6.55 -16.35 -35.03
CA ALA A 31 7.16 -17.45 -34.28
C ALA A 31 8.19 -16.93 -33.28
N LEU A 32 9.08 -16.02 -33.67
CA LEU A 32 10.09 -15.42 -32.80
C LEU A 32 9.49 -14.57 -31.68
N THR A 33 8.43 -13.81 -31.97
CA THR A 33 7.73 -13.02 -30.94
C THR A 33 6.98 -13.91 -29.95
N LEU A 34 6.32 -14.97 -30.42
CA LEU A 34 5.71 -15.98 -29.54
C LEU A 34 6.77 -16.72 -28.72
N LEU A 35 7.89 -17.10 -29.34
CA LEU A 35 9.02 -17.75 -28.66
C LEU A 35 9.62 -16.82 -27.61
N ALA A 36 9.81 -15.53 -27.92
CA ALA A 36 10.28 -14.53 -26.97
C ALA A 36 9.28 -14.32 -25.83
N LEU A 37 7.98 -14.28 -26.09
CA LEU A 37 6.94 -14.18 -25.06
C LEU A 37 6.89 -15.40 -24.13
N ILE A 38 7.29 -16.59 -24.60
CA ILE A 38 7.37 -17.81 -23.79
C ILE A 38 8.72 -17.91 -23.06
N LEU A 39 9.82 -17.56 -23.73
CA LEU A 39 11.17 -17.67 -23.19
C LEU A 39 11.53 -16.53 -22.23
N LEU A 40 11.02 -15.31 -22.43
CA LEU A 40 11.27 -14.18 -21.51
C LEU A 40 10.80 -14.49 -20.07
N PRO A 41 9.58 -15.04 -19.84
CA PRO A 41 9.18 -15.49 -18.52
C PRO A 41 10.05 -16.62 -17.96
N LEU A 42 10.45 -17.59 -18.80
CA LEU A 42 11.29 -18.72 -18.40
C LEU A 42 12.67 -18.25 -17.95
N VAL A 43 13.31 -17.40 -18.76
CA VAL A 43 14.62 -16.80 -18.51
C VAL A 43 14.53 -15.86 -17.30
N ALA A 44 13.49 -15.03 -17.19
CA ALA A 44 13.27 -14.19 -16.01
C ALA A 44 13.06 -15.04 -14.74
N ASN A 45 12.37 -16.17 -14.81
CA ASN A 45 12.19 -17.08 -13.68
C ASN A 45 13.53 -17.74 -13.27
N LEU A 46 14.37 -18.10 -14.24
CA LEU A 46 15.71 -18.62 -13.99
C LEU A 46 16.63 -17.57 -13.37
N PHE A 47 16.66 -16.33 -13.86
CA PHE A 47 17.50 -15.27 -13.29
C PHE A 47 17.01 -14.74 -11.94
N VAL A 48 15.69 -14.66 -11.72
CA VAL A 48 15.11 -14.29 -10.41
C VAL A 48 15.21 -15.44 -9.40
N GLY A 49 15.16 -16.69 -9.87
CA GLY A 49 15.35 -17.90 -9.06
C GLY A 49 16.80 -18.19 -8.71
N ALA A 50 17.75 -17.89 -9.59
CA ALA A 50 19.19 -18.13 -9.40
C ALA A 50 19.82 -17.32 -8.25
N GLY A 51 19.16 -16.23 -7.81
CA GLY A 51 19.59 -15.45 -6.64
C GLY A 51 19.15 -16.04 -5.29
N ALA A 52 18.26 -17.04 -5.27
CA ALA A 52 17.78 -17.63 -4.03
C ALA A 52 18.74 -18.73 -3.55
N LYS A 53 19.55 -18.45 -2.52
CA LYS A 53 20.29 -19.49 -1.79
C LYS A 53 19.34 -20.64 -1.45
N ALA A 54 19.70 -21.88 -1.80
CA ALA A 54 18.91 -23.06 -1.49
C ALA A 54 18.68 -23.16 0.02
N THR A 55 17.47 -22.84 0.47
CA THR A 55 17.10 -22.92 1.88
C THR A 55 16.52 -24.30 2.17
N LYS A 56 16.94 -24.93 3.26
CA LYS A 56 16.35 -26.20 3.75
C LYS A 56 14.88 -26.06 4.23
N VAL A 57 14.36 -24.85 4.31
CA VAL A 57 13.00 -24.56 4.78
C VAL A 57 12.00 -24.67 3.61
N PRO A 58 10.93 -25.47 3.73
CA PRO A 58 9.99 -25.73 2.64
C PRO A 58 9.21 -24.48 2.24
N LEU A 59 9.01 -24.27 0.94
CA LEU A 59 8.20 -23.19 0.38
C LEU A 59 6.79 -23.71 0.06
N ILE A 60 5.75 -23.05 0.59
CA ILE A 60 4.35 -23.50 0.44
C ILE A 60 3.80 -23.24 -0.96
N ASN A 61 4.14 -22.10 -1.55
CA ASN A 61 3.61 -21.64 -2.84
C ASN A 61 4.72 -21.37 -3.86
N PRO A 62 5.51 -22.39 -4.25
CA PRO A 62 6.50 -22.23 -5.31
C PRO A 62 5.82 -21.79 -6.62
N PRO A 63 6.45 -20.94 -7.43
CA PRO A 63 5.98 -20.67 -8.78
C PRO A 63 5.98 -21.97 -9.59
N GLY A 64 4.93 -22.23 -10.37
CA GLY A 64 4.92 -23.28 -11.38
C GLY A 64 5.93 -23.00 -12.52
N LEU A 65 6.14 -23.97 -13.41
CA LEU A 65 7.14 -23.90 -14.49
C LEU A 65 6.98 -22.66 -15.39
N PHE A 66 5.74 -22.29 -15.70
CA PHE A 66 5.39 -21.13 -16.53
C PHE A 66 4.86 -19.95 -15.71
N GLN A 67 5.08 -19.97 -14.40
CA GLN A 67 4.56 -18.95 -13.50
C GLN A 67 5.68 -18.06 -12.97
N LEU A 68 5.49 -16.75 -13.06
CA LEU A 68 6.41 -15.79 -12.46
C LEU A 68 6.20 -15.67 -10.95
N THR A 69 7.28 -15.39 -10.23
CA THR A 69 7.21 -15.05 -8.80
C THR A 69 6.23 -13.90 -8.55
N THR A 70 6.18 -12.88 -9.42
CA THR A 70 5.23 -11.77 -9.32
C THR A 70 3.77 -12.24 -9.33
N GLN A 71 3.44 -13.25 -10.15
CA GLN A 71 2.08 -13.82 -10.16
C GLN A 71 1.75 -14.49 -8.82
N LYS A 72 2.69 -15.21 -8.20
CA LYS A 72 2.51 -15.74 -6.83
C LYS A 72 2.29 -14.64 -5.79
N ARG A 73 2.96 -13.49 -5.93
CA ARG A 73 2.74 -12.32 -5.05
C ARG A 73 1.31 -11.79 -5.14
N PHE A 74 0.72 -11.79 -6.33
CA PHE A 74 -0.69 -11.42 -6.53
C PHE A 74 -1.66 -12.45 -5.95
N GLU A 75 -1.42 -13.73 -6.20
CA GLU A 75 -2.22 -14.81 -5.61
C GLU A 75 -2.27 -14.70 -4.09
N PHE A 76 -1.14 -14.34 -3.46
CA PHE A 76 -1.08 -14.13 -2.02
C PHE A 76 -2.01 -13.02 -1.53
N VAL A 77 -2.25 -11.95 -2.30
CA VAL A 77 -3.19 -10.89 -1.91
C VAL A 77 -4.61 -11.44 -1.73
N ARG A 78 -5.00 -12.42 -2.54
CA ARG A 78 -6.33 -13.05 -2.47
C ARG A 78 -6.37 -14.22 -1.49
N ASN A 79 -5.32 -15.05 -1.49
CA ASN A 79 -5.32 -16.37 -0.86
C ASN A 79 -4.35 -16.48 0.33
N GLY A 80 -3.72 -15.38 0.76
CA GLY A 80 -2.62 -15.39 1.75
C GLY A 80 -2.99 -16.04 3.08
N SER A 81 -4.21 -15.81 3.58
CA SER A 81 -4.71 -16.44 4.80
C SER A 81 -4.82 -17.96 4.68
N GLU A 82 -5.27 -18.45 3.53
CA GLU A 82 -5.38 -19.88 3.27
C GLU A 82 -3.99 -20.51 3.12
N LEU A 83 -3.09 -19.86 2.39
CA LEU A 83 -1.70 -20.31 2.27
C LEU A 83 -0.99 -20.40 3.63
N LEU A 84 -1.26 -19.46 4.54
CA LEU A 84 -0.73 -19.49 5.90
C LEU A 84 -1.30 -20.64 6.73
N ARG A 85 -2.62 -20.88 6.62
CA ARG A 85 -3.31 -21.99 7.30
C ARG A 85 -2.77 -23.33 6.81
N GLU A 86 -2.63 -23.47 5.49
CA GLU A 86 -2.08 -24.67 4.87
C GLU A 86 -0.63 -24.92 5.29
N GLY A 87 0.19 -23.87 5.35
CA GLY A 87 1.56 -23.98 5.85
C GLY A 87 1.63 -24.48 7.29
N ARG A 88 0.76 -23.98 8.17
CA ARG A 88 0.67 -24.44 9.56
C ARG A 88 0.20 -25.90 9.66
N ARG A 89 -0.72 -26.32 8.80
CA ARG A 89 -1.25 -27.69 8.76
C ARG A 89 -0.20 -28.69 8.25
N ARG A 90 0.54 -28.34 7.19
CA ARG A 90 1.58 -29.21 6.59
C ARG A 90 2.86 -29.28 7.44
N PHE A 91 3.18 -28.23 8.17
CA PHE A 91 4.43 -28.12 8.93
C PHE A 91 4.16 -27.75 10.40
N PRO A 92 3.45 -28.59 11.16
CA PRO A 92 3.12 -28.30 12.55
C PRO A 92 4.40 -28.17 13.39
N GLY A 93 4.54 -27.06 14.10
CA GLY A 93 5.71 -26.78 14.95
C GLY A 93 7.03 -26.61 14.20
N LYS A 94 7.02 -26.56 12.86
CA LYS A 94 8.22 -26.43 12.01
C LYS A 94 8.17 -25.14 11.19
N PRO A 95 9.32 -24.54 10.87
CA PRO A 95 9.37 -23.37 10.00
C PRO A 95 8.99 -23.71 8.56
N PHE A 96 8.37 -22.76 7.87
CA PHE A 96 8.06 -22.83 6.44
C PHE A 96 8.18 -21.45 5.79
N ARG A 97 8.23 -21.40 4.47
CA ARG A 97 8.34 -20.16 3.67
C ARG A 97 7.08 -19.91 2.87
N LEU A 98 6.79 -18.63 2.65
CA LEU A 98 5.69 -18.15 1.81
C LEU A 98 6.17 -17.01 0.93
N ILE A 99 5.91 -17.08 -0.38
CA ILE A 99 5.96 -15.89 -1.25
C ILE A 99 4.74 -15.04 -0.91
N THR A 100 4.97 -13.86 -0.34
CA THR A 100 3.90 -12.91 0.02
C THR A 100 3.67 -11.87 -1.08
N ASN A 101 2.76 -10.92 -0.86
CA ASN A 101 2.60 -9.74 -1.70
C ASN A 101 3.81 -8.78 -1.68
N VAL A 102 4.82 -9.09 -0.87
CA VAL A 102 6.02 -8.28 -0.67
C VAL A 102 7.24 -9.06 -1.14
N ASN A 103 7.69 -10.01 -0.32
CA ASN A 103 8.84 -10.87 -0.55
C ASN A 103 8.57 -12.27 0.02
N ALA A 104 9.49 -13.20 -0.20
CA ALA A 104 9.43 -14.49 0.47
C ALA A 104 9.71 -14.29 1.97
N VAL A 105 8.78 -14.69 2.84
CA VAL A 105 8.90 -14.63 4.29
C VAL A 105 9.05 -16.04 4.86
N THR A 106 9.83 -16.17 5.92
CA THR A 106 9.92 -17.40 6.71
C THR A 106 8.98 -17.26 7.91
N VAL A 107 8.00 -18.15 8.02
CA VAL A 107 7.13 -18.26 9.17
C VAL A 107 7.78 -19.21 10.17
N LEU A 108 7.99 -18.71 11.38
CA LEU A 108 8.56 -19.49 12.47
C LEU A 108 7.46 -19.99 13.41
N PRO A 109 7.68 -21.12 14.13
CA PRO A 109 6.74 -21.60 15.13
C PRO A 109 6.52 -20.58 16.27
N PRO A 110 5.31 -20.50 16.87
CA PRO A 110 5.00 -19.50 17.90
C PRO A 110 5.91 -19.53 19.12
N ASN A 111 6.44 -20.70 19.49
CA ASN A 111 7.37 -20.86 20.62
C ASN A 111 8.74 -20.18 20.41
N ARG A 112 9.01 -19.63 19.22
CA ARG A 112 10.22 -18.85 18.92
C ARG A 112 10.01 -17.34 18.99
N ALA A 113 8.82 -16.87 19.36
CA ALA A 113 8.52 -15.43 19.38
C ALA A 113 9.50 -14.63 20.26
N LYS A 114 9.88 -15.16 21.43
CA LYS A 114 10.84 -14.50 22.33
C LYS A 114 12.24 -14.40 21.70
N GLU A 115 12.75 -15.50 21.16
CA GLU A 115 14.03 -15.53 20.44
C GLU A 115 14.05 -14.52 19.29
N VAL A 116 12.99 -14.47 18.47
CA VAL A 116 12.85 -13.51 17.36
C VAL A 116 12.87 -12.05 17.84
N ASN A 117 12.19 -11.76 18.96
CA ASN A 117 12.14 -10.42 19.53
C ASN A 117 13.50 -9.96 20.06
N ASP A 118 14.29 -10.88 20.61
CA ASP A 118 15.56 -10.57 21.27
C ASP A 118 16.74 -10.55 20.27
N LEU A 119 16.53 -11.00 19.02
CA LEU A 119 17.56 -11.02 17.97
C LEU A 119 17.83 -9.62 17.38
N PRO A 120 19.01 -9.02 17.60
CA PRO A 120 19.31 -7.66 17.15
C PRO A 120 19.47 -7.53 15.63
N THR A 121 19.67 -8.64 14.93
CA THR A 121 19.80 -8.69 13.47
C THR A 121 18.46 -8.55 12.75
N LEU A 122 17.34 -8.80 13.45
CA LEU A 122 16.00 -8.66 12.90
C LEU A 122 15.44 -7.28 13.22
N SER A 123 14.98 -6.57 12.18
CA SER A 123 14.43 -5.23 12.34
C SER A 123 13.12 -5.08 11.58
N PHE A 124 12.03 -4.88 12.33
CA PHE A 124 10.73 -4.54 11.77
C PHE A 124 10.79 -3.24 10.95
N ARG A 125 11.52 -2.23 11.44
CA ARG A 125 11.60 -0.92 10.80
C ARG A 125 12.23 -1.02 9.41
N LYS A 126 13.37 -1.73 9.31
CA LYS A 126 14.04 -1.99 8.04
C LYS A 126 13.16 -2.81 7.09
N ALA A 127 12.49 -3.83 7.62
CA ALA A 127 11.59 -4.66 6.82
C ALA A 127 10.39 -3.90 6.26
N VAL A 128 9.93 -2.84 6.94
CA VAL A 128 8.83 -1.99 6.46
C VAL A 128 9.33 -0.91 5.50
N SER A 129 10.47 -0.29 5.78
CA SER A 129 11.03 0.80 4.96
C SER A 129 11.65 0.33 3.64
N SER A 130 12.19 -0.89 3.58
CA SER A 130 12.76 -1.47 2.36
C SER A 130 11.75 -1.64 1.22
N GLU A 131 10.46 -1.56 1.54
CA GLU A 131 9.38 -1.94 0.64
C GLU A 131 8.76 -0.78 -0.13
N VAL A 132 9.11 0.46 0.22
CA VAL A 132 8.69 1.67 -0.49
C VAL A 132 9.95 2.43 -0.88
N PRO A 133 10.10 2.89 -2.14
CA PRO A 133 11.23 3.73 -2.50
C PRO A 133 11.33 4.92 -1.55
N LEU A 134 12.47 5.05 -0.87
CA LEU A 134 12.70 6.13 0.08
C LEU A 134 12.66 7.47 -0.64
N GLY A 135 12.01 8.47 -0.04
CA GLY A 135 11.98 9.85 -0.55
C GLY A 135 10.80 10.20 -1.46
N LEU A 136 9.86 9.28 -1.70
CA LEU A 136 8.63 9.62 -2.42
C LEU A 136 7.71 10.51 -1.58
N THR A 137 7.31 11.67 -2.12
CA THR A 137 6.35 12.59 -1.49
C THR A 137 5.05 11.88 -1.16
N GLY A 138 4.55 12.07 0.06
CA GLY A 138 3.40 11.34 0.55
C GLY A 138 3.70 9.89 0.99
N PHE A 139 4.97 9.47 1.02
CA PHE A 139 5.41 8.19 1.59
C PHE A 139 6.52 8.38 2.65
N GLY A 140 6.72 9.60 3.14
CA GLY A 140 7.79 9.95 4.07
C GLY A 140 7.75 9.21 5.41
N PHE A 141 6.60 8.66 5.81
CA PHE A 141 6.45 7.84 7.01
C PHE A 141 7.43 6.66 7.06
N TYR A 142 7.65 5.98 5.94
CA TYR A 142 8.56 4.83 5.87
C TYR A 142 10.01 5.22 6.17
N ARG A 143 10.44 6.40 5.71
CA ARG A 143 11.75 6.96 6.06
C ARG A 143 11.82 7.38 7.53
N LEU A 144 10.75 7.97 8.05
CA LEU A 144 10.69 8.40 9.45
C LEU A 144 10.76 7.21 10.42
N LEU A 145 10.13 6.08 10.06
CA LEU A 145 10.15 4.85 10.86
C LEU A 145 11.57 4.27 11.02
N GLU A 146 12.41 4.33 9.97
CA GLU A 146 13.78 3.84 9.99
C GLU A 146 14.79 4.89 10.51
N HIS A 147 14.34 6.10 10.85
CA HIS A 147 15.25 7.18 11.21
C HIS A 147 16.13 6.79 12.42
N PRO A 148 17.48 6.98 12.37
CA PRO A 148 18.39 6.53 13.43
C PRO A 148 18.08 7.09 14.82
N THR A 149 17.46 8.28 14.88
CA THR A 149 17.08 8.89 16.17
C THR A 149 15.88 8.21 16.83
N GLU A 150 15.20 7.28 16.15
CA GLU A 150 14.01 6.56 16.63
C GLU A 150 12.89 7.50 17.07
N MET A 151 12.70 8.59 16.32
CA MET A 151 11.83 9.69 16.72
C MET A 151 10.40 9.21 17.04
N VAL A 152 9.83 8.36 16.18
CA VAL A 152 8.46 7.83 16.37
C VAL A 152 8.36 7.06 17.68
N GLN A 153 9.32 6.16 17.94
CA GLN A 153 9.30 5.30 19.11
C GLN A 153 9.53 6.08 20.39
N LYS A 154 10.42 7.08 20.36
CA LYS A 154 10.64 7.99 21.49
C LYS A 154 9.42 8.85 21.77
N VAL A 155 8.74 9.38 20.74
CA VAL A 155 7.49 10.14 20.92
C VAL A 155 6.42 9.30 21.59
N ILE A 156 6.20 8.07 21.12
CA ILE A 156 5.22 7.17 21.72
C ILE A 156 5.59 6.85 23.17
N THR A 157 6.77 6.29 23.40
CA THR A 157 7.15 5.73 24.71
C THR A 157 7.50 6.78 25.77
N LYS A 158 8.09 7.92 25.37
CA LYS A 158 8.57 8.95 26.31
C LYS A 158 7.64 10.15 26.43
N HIS A 159 6.97 10.54 25.35
CA HIS A 159 6.17 11.79 25.34
C HIS A 159 4.67 11.54 25.46
N LEU A 160 4.15 10.47 24.83
CA LEU A 160 2.74 10.11 24.92
C LEU A 160 2.45 9.26 26.15
N THR A 161 3.09 8.10 26.30
CA THR A 161 2.80 7.16 27.40
C THR A 161 2.96 7.78 28.78
N LYS A 162 3.97 8.64 28.98
CA LYS A 162 4.22 9.32 30.26
C LYS A 162 3.22 10.45 30.58
N ARG A 163 2.42 10.87 29.61
CA ARG A 163 1.47 11.98 29.73
C ARG A 163 0.02 11.54 29.46
N LEU A 164 -0.27 10.24 29.64
CA LEU A 164 -1.62 9.72 29.40
C LEU A 164 -2.67 10.40 30.28
N ASN A 165 -2.32 10.69 31.53
CA ASN A 165 -3.19 11.44 32.45
C ASN A 165 -3.61 12.82 31.93
N THR A 166 -2.76 13.49 31.13
CA THR A 166 -3.10 14.81 30.57
C THR A 166 -4.05 14.73 29.39
N VAL A 167 -4.17 13.56 28.74
CA VAL A 167 -5.04 13.38 27.56
C VAL A 167 -6.36 12.71 27.88
N THR A 168 -6.50 12.01 29.00
CA THR A 168 -7.73 11.26 29.35
C THR A 168 -8.99 12.13 29.37
N LYS A 169 -8.96 13.27 30.09
CA LYS A 169 -10.14 14.17 30.17
C LYS A 169 -10.49 14.79 28.80
N PRO A 170 -9.54 15.40 28.06
CA PRO A 170 -9.81 15.87 26.70
C PRO A 170 -10.35 14.80 25.75
N LEU A 171 -9.85 13.57 25.88
CA LEU A 171 -10.28 12.44 25.05
C LEU A 171 -11.71 12.02 25.38
N ALA A 172 -12.06 11.90 26.67
CA ALA A 172 -13.41 11.55 27.09
C ALA A 172 -14.45 12.57 26.58
N LEU A 173 -14.14 13.86 26.70
CA LEU A 173 -15.01 14.92 26.18
C LEU A 173 -15.18 14.85 24.66
N GLU A 174 -14.10 14.58 23.92
CA GLU A 174 -14.18 14.43 22.47
C GLU A 174 -14.91 13.13 22.08
N THR A 175 -14.79 12.05 22.86
CA THR A 175 -15.54 10.81 22.65
C THR A 175 -17.04 11.06 22.78
N SER A 176 -17.48 11.72 23.85
CA SER A 176 -18.91 12.07 24.02
C SER A 176 -19.41 12.91 22.85
N PHE A 177 -18.65 13.93 22.44
CA PHE A 177 -18.99 14.76 21.29
C PHE A 177 -19.08 13.94 19.98
N ALA A 178 -18.06 13.13 19.69
CA ALA A 178 -17.99 12.35 18.45
C ALA A 178 -19.11 11.31 18.37
N VAL A 179 -19.38 10.59 19.48
CA VAL A 179 -20.47 9.61 19.57
C VAL A 179 -21.81 10.28 19.30
N THR A 180 -22.12 11.39 20.00
CA THR A 180 -23.38 12.12 19.77
C THR A 180 -23.46 12.68 18.35
N LYS A 181 -22.36 13.15 17.78
CA LYS A 181 -22.35 13.68 16.40
C LYS A 181 -22.60 12.59 15.35
N ILE A 182 -21.99 11.42 15.52
CA ILE A 182 -21.96 10.36 14.50
C ILE A 182 -23.15 9.41 14.62
N LEU A 183 -23.50 9.05 15.85
CA LEU A 183 -24.61 8.14 16.15
C LEU A 183 -25.90 8.91 16.49
N GLY A 184 -25.83 10.21 16.74
CA GLY A 184 -26.99 10.99 17.17
C GLY A 184 -27.46 10.61 18.58
N ASN A 185 -28.53 11.29 19.03
CA ASN A 185 -29.32 10.92 20.19
C ASN A 185 -30.74 10.61 19.71
N LYS A 186 -30.89 9.59 18.86
CA LYS A 186 -32.22 9.18 18.39
C LYS A 186 -32.89 8.32 19.47
N PRO A 187 -34.14 8.62 19.86
CA PRO A 187 -34.86 7.82 20.86
C PRO A 187 -35.25 6.44 20.33
N ASN A 188 -35.31 6.29 19.00
CA ASN A 188 -35.68 5.04 18.33
C ASN A 188 -34.44 4.36 17.73
N TRP A 189 -34.52 3.03 17.61
CA TRP A 189 -33.51 2.22 16.92
C TRP A 189 -33.28 2.71 15.49
N PHE A 190 -32.01 2.73 15.08
CA PHE A 190 -31.60 3.05 13.71
C PHE A 190 -30.36 2.26 13.34
N GLU A 191 -30.16 2.04 12.04
CA GLU A 191 -29.02 1.31 11.51
C GLU A 191 -27.83 2.24 11.22
N VAL A 192 -26.63 1.72 11.42
CA VAL A 192 -25.38 2.44 11.16
C VAL A 192 -24.32 1.49 10.62
N THR A 193 -23.52 1.98 9.67
CA THR A 193 -22.31 1.29 9.23
C THR A 193 -21.22 1.45 10.29
N ILE A 194 -21.06 0.45 11.16
CA ILE A 194 -20.11 0.48 12.28
C ILE A 194 -18.68 0.78 11.83
N GLN A 195 -18.22 0.25 10.70
CA GLN A 195 -16.88 0.53 10.17
C GLN A 195 -16.68 2.03 9.92
N ALA A 196 -17.63 2.68 9.26
CA ALA A 196 -17.56 4.10 8.93
C ALA A 196 -17.65 4.97 10.20
N ALA A 197 -18.56 4.62 11.11
CA ALA A 197 -18.72 5.32 12.38
C ALA A 197 -17.47 5.22 13.26
N ALA A 198 -16.93 4.00 13.45
CA ALA A 198 -15.73 3.76 14.22
C ALA A 198 -14.51 4.50 13.63
N LEU A 199 -14.37 4.49 12.29
CA LEU A 199 -13.29 5.20 11.62
C LEU A 199 -13.37 6.72 11.85
N ASP A 200 -14.57 7.31 11.83
CA ASP A 200 -14.75 8.74 12.09
C ASP A 200 -14.49 9.11 13.57
N ILE A 201 -14.96 8.29 14.51
CA ILE A 201 -14.65 8.44 15.94
C ILE A 201 -13.13 8.39 16.16
N VAL A 202 -12.46 7.33 15.68
CA VAL A 202 -11.02 7.14 15.88
C VAL A 202 -10.19 8.27 15.25
N ALA A 203 -10.58 8.76 14.07
CA ALA A 203 -9.90 9.88 13.42
C ALA A 203 -9.98 11.16 14.26
N ARG A 204 -11.15 11.48 14.83
CA ARG A 204 -11.36 12.64 15.72
C ARG A 204 -10.55 12.51 17.00
N LEU A 205 -10.65 11.36 17.68
CA LEU A 205 -9.95 11.09 18.93
C LEU A 205 -8.43 11.14 18.78
N SER A 206 -7.89 10.52 17.72
CA SER A 206 -6.45 10.58 17.45
C SER A 206 -5.99 12.01 17.17
N SER A 207 -6.77 12.76 16.39
CA SER A 207 -6.47 14.16 16.08
C SER A 207 -6.54 15.05 17.32
N ARG A 208 -7.46 14.78 18.26
CA ARG A 208 -7.57 15.50 19.54
C ARG A 208 -6.29 15.37 20.36
N VAL A 209 -5.72 14.17 20.42
CA VAL A 209 -4.49 13.88 21.16
C VAL A 209 -3.28 14.56 20.53
N PHE A 210 -3.10 14.42 19.21
CA PHE A 210 -1.86 14.86 18.56
C PHE A 210 -1.89 16.34 18.11
N LEU A 211 -3.06 16.84 17.72
CA LEU A 211 -3.22 18.13 17.05
C LEU A 211 -4.04 19.13 17.87
N GLY A 212 -4.71 18.69 18.93
CA GLY A 212 -5.45 19.56 19.83
C GLY A 212 -6.91 19.78 19.40
N PRO A 213 -7.62 20.74 20.04
CA PRO A 213 -9.07 20.90 19.91
C PRO A 213 -9.49 21.45 18.55
N ASP A 214 -8.65 22.28 17.95
CA ASP A 214 -9.02 23.02 16.74
C ASP A 214 -9.04 22.07 15.53
N VAL A 215 -7.97 21.30 15.37
CA VAL A 215 -7.79 20.42 14.19
C VAL A 215 -8.60 19.14 14.30
N CYS A 216 -8.94 18.66 15.51
CA CYS A 216 -9.67 17.41 15.67
C CYS A 216 -11.11 17.44 15.16
N ARG A 217 -11.63 18.64 14.86
CA ARG A 217 -12.96 18.88 14.30
C ARG A 217 -12.93 19.44 12.88
N ASP A 218 -11.73 19.63 12.30
CA ASP A 218 -11.59 20.01 10.91
C ASP A 218 -11.95 18.82 10.01
N GLU A 219 -13.12 18.90 9.37
CA GLU A 219 -13.63 17.82 8.52
C GLU A 219 -12.73 17.54 7.29
N LYS A 220 -11.96 18.53 6.81
CA LYS A 220 -10.99 18.33 5.74
C LYS A 220 -9.81 17.50 6.26
N TRP A 221 -9.28 17.82 7.43
CA TRP A 221 -8.24 17.03 8.09
C TRP A 221 -8.70 15.59 8.39
N LEU A 222 -9.92 15.44 8.91
CA LEU A 222 -10.49 14.13 9.23
C LEU A 222 -10.69 13.30 7.95
N GLY A 223 -11.17 13.91 6.86
CA GLY A 223 -11.26 13.27 5.56
C GLY A 223 -9.89 12.76 5.06
N ILE A 224 -8.86 13.60 5.15
CA ILE A 224 -7.48 13.23 4.79
C ILE A 224 -7.01 12.04 5.63
N THR A 225 -7.14 12.11 6.96
CA THR A 225 -6.67 11.07 7.89
C THR A 225 -7.32 9.71 7.61
N LYS A 226 -8.62 9.71 7.28
CA LYS A 226 -9.36 8.48 6.96
C LYS A 226 -8.94 7.88 5.61
N SER A 227 -8.69 8.71 4.60
CA SER A 227 -8.42 8.24 3.23
C SER A 227 -6.94 7.98 2.95
N TYR A 228 -6.03 8.70 3.61
CA TYR A 228 -4.61 8.72 3.27
C TYR A 228 -3.97 7.32 3.28
N THR A 229 -4.19 6.55 4.35
CA THR A 229 -3.64 5.19 4.48
C THR A 229 -4.17 4.24 3.40
N ILE A 230 -5.46 4.33 3.05
CA ILE A 230 -6.07 3.46 2.05
C ILE A 230 -5.43 3.71 0.68
N VAL A 231 -5.40 4.98 0.26
CA VAL A 231 -4.86 5.39 -1.04
C VAL A 231 -3.35 5.15 -1.11
N GLN A 232 -2.62 5.43 -0.04
CA GLN A 232 -1.18 5.16 0.05
C GLN A 232 -0.90 3.67 -0.13
N ASN A 233 -1.63 2.79 0.56
CA ASN A 233 -1.45 1.35 0.45
C ASN A 233 -1.77 0.83 -0.96
N GLN A 234 -2.81 1.36 -1.61
CA GLN A 234 -3.10 1.04 -3.02
C GLN A 234 -1.93 1.41 -3.93
N GLY A 235 -1.36 2.61 -3.77
CA GLY A 235 -0.17 3.03 -4.53
C GLY A 235 1.04 2.11 -4.29
N ILE A 236 1.27 1.67 -3.04
CA ILE A 236 2.33 0.71 -2.71
C ILE A 236 2.08 -0.62 -3.39
N TYR A 237 0.85 -1.15 -3.35
CA TYR A 237 0.51 -2.40 -4.01
C TYR A 237 0.75 -2.32 -5.51
N THR A 238 0.31 -1.25 -6.18
CA THR A 238 0.58 -1.05 -7.61
C THR A 238 2.08 -0.97 -7.90
N MET A 239 2.85 -0.18 -7.14
CA MET A 239 4.30 -0.06 -7.34
C MET A 239 5.05 -1.38 -7.13
N ARG A 240 4.56 -2.26 -6.25
CA ARG A 240 5.19 -3.56 -5.97
C ARG A 240 5.07 -4.56 -7.12
N LEU A 241 4.14 -4.32 -8.06
CA LEU A 241 3.96 -5.15 -9.25
C LEU A 241 5.09 -4.98 -10.26
N PHE A 242 5.77 -3.83 -10.19
CA PHE A 242 6.81 -3.46 -11.13
C PHE A 242 8.21 -3.66 -10.51
N PRO A 243 9.22 -4.01 -11.33
CA PRO A 243 10.62 -4.00 -10.91
C PRO A 243 11.02 -2.65 -10.32
N LYS A 244 11.97 -2.64 -9.38
CA LYS A 244 12.39 -1.43 -8.65
C LYS A 244 12.72 -0.25 -9.58
N PHE A 245 13.33 -0.52 -10.74
CA PHE A 245 13.69 0.49 -11.73
C PHE A 245 12.48 1.21 -12.36
N PHE A 246 11.33 0.53 -12.52
CA PHE A 246 10.11 1.14 -13.10
C PHE A 246 9.24 1.86 -12.06
N ARG A 247 9.49 1.67 -10.77
CA ARG A 247 8.67 2.28 -9.69
C ARG A 247 8.59 3.81 -9.75
N PRO A 248 9.64 4.57 -10.10
CA PRO A 248 9.53 6.02 -10.24
C PRO A 248 8.50 6.44 -11.30
N ILE A 249 8.46 5.74 -12.44
CA ILE A 249 7.49 5.99 -13.51
C ILE A 249 6.08 5.69 -13.01
N VAL A 250 5.88 4.53 -12.38
CA VAL A 250 4.58 4.14 -11.81
C VAL A 250 4.12 5.16 -10.77
N TYR A 251 5.01 5.61 -9.88
CA TYR A 251 4.69 6.63 -8.88
C TYR A 251 4.18 7.93 -9.51
N LEU A 252 4.73 8.35 -10.66
CA LEU A 252 4.30 9.58 -11.33
C LEU A 252 2.88 9.45 -11.91
N PHE A 253 2.57 8.32 -12.55
CA PHE A 253 1.34 8.14 -13.32
C PHE A 253 0.23 7.37 -12.59
N ASP A 254 0.53 6.57 -11.57
CA ASP A 254 -0.49 5.82 -10.84
C ASP A 254 -1.48 6.78 -10.14
N PRO A 255 -2.80 6.62 -10.34
CA PRO A 255 -3.81 7.48 -9.74
C PRO A 255 -3.74 7.50 -8.21
N SER A 256 -3.46 6.36 -7.58
CA SER A 256 -3.37 6.27 -6.12
C SER A 256 -2.16 7.06 -5.61
N CYS A 257 -0.99 6.91 -6.24
CA CYS A 257 0.21 7.68 -5.92
C CYS A 257 0.00 9.18 -6.11
N ARG A 258 -0.68 9.59 -7.20
CA ARG A 258 -1.08 10.99 -7.44
C ARG A 258 -1.96 11.52 -6.31
N LYS A 259 -2.98 10.75 -5.93
CA LYS A 259 -3.90 11.12 -4.85
C LYS A 259 -3.19 11.16 -3.49
N THR A 260 -2.26 10.25 -3.20
CA THR A 260 -1.43 10.30 -1.99
C THR A 260 -0.62 11.59 -1.89
N ARG A 261 -0.01 12.05 -3.00
CA ARG A 261 0.69 13.34 -3.04
C ARG A 261 -0.25 14.51 -2.77
N GLN A 262 -1.43 14.52 -3.39
CA GLN A 262 -2.43 15.56 -3.17
C GLN A 262 -2.85 15.63 -1.70
N LEU A 263 -3.19 14.48 -1.09
CA LEU A 263 -3.55 14.40 0.32
C LEU A 263 -2.41 14.85 1.23
N TYR A 264 -1.15 14.53 0.88
CA TYR A 264 0.02 14.99 1.61
C TYR A 264 0.15 16.52 1.61
N TYR A 265 0.00 17.18 0.47
CA TYR A 265 0.07 18.65 0.42
C TYR A 265 -1.12 19.30 1.14
N GLN A 266 -2.33 18.77 0.97
CA GLN A 266 -3.49 19.26 1.73
C GLN A 266 -3.32 19.10 3.24
N ALA A 267 -2.71 17.99 3.69
CA ALA A 267 -2.37 17.77 5.09
C ALA A 267 -1.35 18.81 5.56
N ARG A 268 -0.33 19.07 4.74
CA ARG A 268 0.73 20.04 5.03
C ARG A 268 0.17 21.45 5.22
N ASP A 269 -0.76 21.88 4.37
CA ASP A 269 -1.40 23.20 4.47
C ASP A 269 -2.16 23.39 5.78
N ILE A 270 -2.72 22.32 6.35
CA ILE A 270 -3.44 22.35 7.63
C ILE A 270 -2.46 22.31 8.82
N ILE A 271 -1.41 21.50 8.72
CA ILE A 271 -0.50 21.23 9.84
C ILE A 271 0.57 22.31 9.99
N GLU A 272 1.08 22.90 8.91
CA GLU A 272 2.14 23.90 8.97
C GLU A 272 1.78 25.12 9.84
N PRO A 273 0.58 25.72 9.73
CA PRO A 273 0.17 26.81 10.62
C PRO A 273 0.13 26.41 12.09
N VAL A 274 -0.32 25.18 12.39
CA VAL A 274 -0.38 24.65 13.76
C VAL A 274 1.02 24.48 14.34
N VAL A 275 1.96 23.96 13.55
CA VAL A 275 3.36 23.84 13.94
C VAL A 275 3.99 25.22 14.12
N ALA A 276 3.72 26.17 13.23
CA ALA A 276 4.23 27.54 13.32
C ALA A 276 3.73 28.25 14.59
N LYS A 277 2.44 28.09 14.94
CA LYS A 277 1.88 28.61 16.20
C LYS A 277 2.60 28.03 17.41
N ARG A 278 2.75 26.70 17.48
CA ARG A 278 3.43 25.99 18.58
C ARG A 278 4.92 26.32 18.72
N ARG A 279 5.58 26.81 17.67
CA ARG A 279 6.98 27.27 17.73
C ARG A 279 7.14 28.67 18.33
N LYS A 280 6.06 29.45 18.37
CA LYS A 280 6.04 30.79 18.95
C LYS A 280 5.62 30.80 20.42
N GLU A 281 5.05 29.70 20.90
CA GLU A 281 4.73 29.42 22.32
C GLU A 281 5.99 28.98 23.07
#